data_AF-A0A5B7GTY5-F1
#
_entry.id   AF-A0A5B7GTY5-F1
#
_cell.length_a   1.000
_cell.length_b   1.000
_cell.length_c   1.000
_cell.angle_alpha   90.00
_cell.angle_beta   90.00
_cell.angle_gamma   90.00
#
_symmetry.space_group_name_H-M   'P 1'
#
loop_
_entity.id
_entity.type
_entity.pdbx_description
1 polymer ?
#
loop_
_entity_poly.entity_id
_entity_poly.type
_entity_poly.pdbx_seq_one_letter_code
_entity_poly.pdbx_strand_id
1 'polypeptide(L)'
;MVPLYHGFPPYILYSSPQRAVREVNRQLRLVAKWGEAWQVGFSPEKTKAMIYHGPQLPPRPFQDACALEASQHVSDLRRMARSLDFQGILTLYKAQIRHCMEYSALSWISSAATHLQRLDAVQPRALRLLERDRQQQEEQTGVTSLGHRRNVSALVVQHKDQVLEVPHLSVLRLPPRGVRRETRTTTSSDMLVQVPRSHSRQHQRSYTTGTARLWNSFTAATSDTQTMSTQQVKVAAHM
;
A
#
# COMPACT_ATOMS: atom_id res chain seq x y z
N MET A 1 11.01 13.47 53.52
CA MET A 1 10.04 12.49 52.98
C MET A 1 10.12 12.57 51.47
N VAL A 2 10.96 11.71 50.87
CA VAL A 2 11.17 11.59 49.41
C VAL A 2 11.18 10.09 49.14
N PRO A 3 10.29 9.55 48.30
CA PRO A 3 10.32 8.12 48.00
C PRO A 3 11.39 7.81 46.95
N LEU A 4 12.25 6.87 47.30
CA LEU A 4 13.26 6.24 46.46
C LEU A 4 12.58 5.50 45.29
N TYR A 5 12.90 5.88 44.05
CA TYR A 5 12.58 5.09 42.85
C TYR A 5 13.50 3.86 42.80
N HIS A 6 13.07 2.79 43.46
CA HIS A 6 13.53 1.44 43.17
C HIS A 6 12.77 0.87 41.96
N GLY A 7 13.51 0.33 41.00
CA GLY A 7 12.99 -0.74 40.13
C GLY A 7 12.83 -0.39 38.65
N PHE A 8 13.94 -0.20 37.93
CA PHE A 8 13.98 -0.74 36.56
C PHE A 8 13.84 -2.26 36.66
N PRO A 9 12.93 -2.91 35.89
CA PRO A 9 12.79 -4.35 35.97
C PRO A 9 14.09 -5.03 35.49
N PRO A 10 14.56 -6.07 36.20
CA PRO A 10 15.77 -6.78 35.83
C PRO A 10 15.55 -7.47 34.49
N TYR A 11 16.59 -7.44 33.64
CA TYR A 11 16.68 -8.20 32.40
C TYR A 11 16.18 -9.63 32.64
N ILE A 12 15.00 -9.96 32.09
CA ILE A 12 14.43 -11.29 32.19
C ILE A 12 15.32 -12.21 31.35
N LEU A 13 16.22 -12.94 32.01
CA LEU A 13 16.87 -14.12 31.46
C LEU A 13 15.77 -15.17 31.21
N TYR A 14 15.27 -15.23 29.97
CA TYR A 14 14.23 -16.17 29.56
C TYR A 14 14.72 -17.61 29.69
N SER A 15 14.41 -18.26 30.82
CA SER A 15 14.82 -19.64 31.12
C SER A 15 13.98 -20.71 30.37
N SER A 16 13.04 -20.30 29.52
CA SER A 16 12.27 -21.22 28.67
C SER A 16 11.92 -20.54 27.34
N PRO A 17 12.43 -21.03 26.20
CA PRO A 17 12.12 -20.51 24.86
C PRO A 17 10.61 -20.42 24.59
N GLN A 18 9.84 -21.36 25.13
CA GLN A 18 8.38 -21.41 24.97
C GLN A 18 7.68 -20.24 25.68
N ARG A 19 8.19 -19.80 26.84
CA ARG A 19 7.65 -18.61 27.54
C ARG A 19 7.96 -17.34 26.78
N ALA A 20 9.19 -17.21 26.24
CA ALA A 20 9.57 -16.07 25.40
C ALA A 20 8.67 -15.96 24.15
N VAL A 21 8.46 -17.08 23.45
CA VAL A 21 7.56 -17.17 22.29
C VAL A 21 6.15 -16.72 22.65
N ARG A 22 5.58 -17.22 23.76
CA ARG A 22 4.23 -16.84 24.20
C ARG A 22 4.14 -15.34 24.51
N GLU A 23 5.15 -14.79 25.17
CA GLU A 23 5.15 -13.37 25.54
C GLU A 23 5.27 -12.47 24.31
N VAL A 24 6.14 -12.79 23.36
CA VAL A 24 6.26 -12.03 22.10
C VAL A 24 4.93 -12.03 21.34
N ASN A 25 4.26 -13.19 21.20
CA ASN A 25 2.95 -13.25 20.55
C ASN A 25 1.88 -12.48 21.33
N ARG A 26 1.91 -12.51 22.67
CA ARG A 26 1.01 -11.72 23.52
C ARG A 26 1.17 -10.23 23.26
N GLN A 27 2.41 -9.73 23.25
CA GLN A 27 2.72 -8.32 22.98
C GLN A 27 2.28 -7.90 21.58
N LEU A 28 2.54 -8.72 20.55
CA LEU A 28 2.11 -8.43 19.18
C LEU A 28 0.59 -8.31 19.05
N ARG A 29 -0.18 -9.17 19.72
CA ARG A 29 -1.65 -9.05 19.75
C ARG A 29 -2.12 -7.79 20.47
N LEU A 30 -1.47 -7.41 21.56
CA LEU A 30 -1.78 -6.16 22.28
C LEU A 30 -1.52 -4.93 21.40
N VAL A 31 -0.39 -4.93 20.71
CA VAL A 31 -0.03 -3.87 19.74
C VAL A 31 -1.02 -3.81 18.58
N ALA A 32 -1.43 -4.96 18.03
CA ALA A 32 -2.44 -5.01 16.97
C ALA A 32 -3.79 -4.44 17.44
N LYS A 33 -4.29 -4.88 18.61
CA LYS A 33 -5.53 -4.36 19.21
C LYS A 33 -5.46 -2.87 19.51
N TRP A 34 -4.31 -2.39 20.00
CA TRP A 34 -4.09 -0.96 20.24
C TRP A 34 -4.10 -0.19 18.91
N GLY A 35 -3.42 -0.69 17.87
CA GLY A 35 -3.44 -0.08 16.54
C GLY A 35 -4.85 0.00 15.93
N GLU A 36 -5.67 -1.04 16.13
CA GLU A 36 -7.08 -1.06 15.72
C GLU A 36 -7.92 -0.04 16.49
N ALA A 37 -7.81 -0.03 17.83
CA ALA A 37 -8.57 0.87 18.69
C ALA A 37 -8.30 2.35 18.39
N TRP A 38 -7.06 2.68 18.03
CA TRP A 38 -6.63 4.05 17.80
C TRP A 38 -6.49 4.41 16.32
N GLN A 39 -6.80 3.48 15.41
CA GLN A 39 -6.62 3.62 13.95
C GLN A 39 -5.19 4.04 13.54
N VAL A 40 -4.18 3.69 14.35
CA VAL A 40 -2.77 4.04 14.11
C VAL A 40 -2.03 2.85 13.52
N GLY A 41 -1.41 3.04 12.35
CA GLY A 41 -0.48 2.09 11.76
C GLY A 41 0.96 2.33 12.25
N PHE A 42 1.71 1.28 12.55
CA PHE A 42 3.15 1.39 12.80
C PHE A 42 3.84 1.77 11.49
N SER A 43 4.43 2.97 11.46
CA SER A 43 5.17 3.48 10.31
C SER A 43 6.55 3.94 10.78
N PRO A 44 7.49 3.01 11.04
CA PRO A 44 8.82 3.33 11.55
C PRO A 44 9.65 4.21 10.58
N GLU A 45 9.20 4.36 9.34
CA GLU A 45 9.93 5.04 8.28
C GLU A 45 9.62 6.52 8.06
N LYS A 46 8.65 7.11 8.78
CA LYS A 46 8.47 8.58 8.70
C LYS A 46 9.73 9.35 9.12
N THR A 47 10.65 8.72 9.84
CA THR A 47 11.98 9.26 10.18
C THR A 47 13.03 8.98 9.10
N LYS A 48 12.89 7.94 8.29
CA LYS A 48 13.92 7.47 7.35
C LYS A 48 13.73 8.04 5.94
N ALA A 49 12.48 8.22 5.50
CA ALA A 49 12.17 8.81 4.19
C ALA A 49 12.65 10.27 4.07
N MET A 50 12.70 11.01 5.19
CA MET A 50 13.21 12.39 5.20
C MET A 50 14.75 12.47 5.03
N ILE A 51 15.48 11.37 5.26
CA ILE A 51 16.94 11.31 5.14
C ILE A 51 17.39 10.94 3.72
N TYR A 52 16.55 10.25 2.93
CA TYR A 52 16.90 9.85 1.56
C TYR A 52 16.68 10.94 0.49
N HIS A 53 16.20 12.13 0.86
CA HIS A 53 16.15 13.29 -0.03
C HIS A 53 17.47 14.10 0.01
N GLY A 54 18.59 13.43 -0.24
CA GLY A 54 19.86 14.03 -0.67
C GLY A 54 20.06 13.81 -2.17
N PRO A 55 20.86 14.63 -2.89
CA PRO A 55 20.90 14.69 -4.35
C PRO A 55 21.60 13.50 -5.04
N GLN A 56 21.66 12.32 -4.43
CA GLN A 56 22.18 11.10 -5.05
C GLN A 56 21.09 10.04 -5.10
N LEU A 57 20.48 9.90 -6.28
CA LEU A 57 19.72 8.72 -6.64
C LEU A 57 20.61 7.48 -6.43
N PRO A 58 20.11 6.42 -5.76
CA PRO A 58 20.87 5.18 -5.67
C PRO A 58 21.15 4.64 -7.08
N PRO A 59 22.25 3.88 -7.28
CA PRO A 59 22.61 3.29 -8.57
C PRO A 59 21.60 2.25 -9.09
N ARG A 60 20.51 1.99 -8.35
CA ARG A 60 19.40 1.11 -8.74
C ARG A 60 18.12 1.93 -8.90
N PRO A 61 17.20 1.52 -9.80
CA PRO A 61 15.85 2.07 -9.82
C PRO A 61 15.26 2.00 -8.41
N PHE A 62 14.69 3.09 -7.91
CA PHE A 62 14.15 3.20 -6.55
C PHE A 62 13.20 2.04 -6.18
N GLN A 63 12.46 1.52 -7.16
CA GLN A 63 11.58 0.35 -7.01
C GLN A 63 12.32 -0.93 -6.63
N ASP A 64 13.50 -1.14 -7.21
CA ASP A 64 14.33 -2.30 -6.89
C ASP A 64 14.93 -2.17 -5.49
N ALA A 65 15.20 -0.95 -5.01
CA ALA A 65 15.63 -0.70 -3.65
C ALA A 65 14.52 -1.03 -2.63
N CYS A 66 13.29 -0.57 -2.87
CA CYS A 66 12.16 -0.93 -2.02
C CYS A 66 11.82 -2.43 -2.08
N ALA A 67 11.91 -3.06 -3.26
CA ALA A 67 11.71 -4.50 -3.39
C ALA A 67 12.80 -5.30 -2.64
N LEU A 68 14.04 -4.79 -2.63
CA LEU A 68 15.15 -5.37 -1.87
C LEU A 68 14.92 -5.22 -0.36
N GLU A 69 14.59 -4.02 0.12
CA GLU A 69 14.31 -3.77 1.55
C GLU A 69 13.13 -4.61 2.04
N ALA A 70 12.03 -4.65 1.28
CA ALA A 70 10.89 -5.50 1.59
C ALA A 70 11.26 -7.00 1.57
N SER A 71 12.13 -7.43 0.66
CA SER A 71 12.65 -8.81 0.62
C SER A 71 13.54 -9.15 1.81
N GLN A 72 14.31 -8.18 2.32
CA GLN A 72 15.11 -8.34 3.52
C GLN A 72 14.19 -8.53 4.73
N HIS A 73 13.16 -7.71 4.88
CA HIS A 73 12.16 -7.88 5.94
C HIS A 73 11.42 -9.22 5.86
N VAL A 74 11.12 -9.73 4.65
CA VAL A 74 10.59 -11.10 4.49
C VAL A 74 11.58 -12.16 4.98
N SER A 75 12.87 -11.96 4.73
CA SER A 75 13.92 -12.88 5.17
C SER A 75 14.07 -12.88 6.69
N ASP A 76 14.01 -11.70 7.32
CA ASP A 76 14.03 -11.54 8.77
C ASP A 76 12.77 -12.15 9.40
N LEU A 77 11.60 -11.87 8.83
CA LEU A 77 10.33 -12.47 9.24
C LEU A 77 10.38 -14.00 9.16
N ARG A 78 10.96 -14.56 8.09
CA ARG A 78 11.12 -16.02 7.94
C ARG A 78 11.98 -16.63 9.04
N ARG A 79 13.03 -15.94 9.51
CA ARG A 79 13.87 -16.41 10.63
C ARG A 79 13.07 -16.48 11.93
N MET A 80 12.17 -15.52 12.14
CA MET A 80 11.31 -15.44 13.32
C MET A 80 10.00 -16.24 13.19
N ALA A 81 9.63 -16.68 11.99
CA ALA A 81 8.32 -17.27 11.72
C ALA A 81 8.03 -18.51 12.59
N ARG A 82 9.07 -19.30 12.94
CA ARG A 82 8.94 -20.47 13.82
C ARG A 82 8.51 -20.13 15.26
N SER A 83 8.71 -18.90 15.70
CA SER A 83 8.33 -18.41 17.04
C SER A 83 7.06 -17.53 17.01
N LEU A 84 6.41 -17.38 15.86
CA LEU A 84 5.26 -16.50 15.71
C LEU A 84 4.02 -17.30 15.33
N ASP A 85 2.89 -16.94 15.93
CA ASP A 85 1.60 -17.44 15.47
C ASP A 85 1.16 -16.70 14.20
N PHE A 86 0.09 -17.20 13.56
CA PHE A 86 -0.49 -16.61 12.35
C PHE A 86 -0.71 -15.10 12.47
N GLN A 87 -1.22 -14.64 13.62
CA GLN A 87 -1.50 -13.22 13.86
C GLN A 87 -0.22 -12.41 14.05
N GLY A 88 0.79 -12.96 14.71
CA GLY A 88 2.11 -12.36 14.85
C GLY A 88 2.79 -12.16 13.49
N ILE A 89 2.78 -13.17 12.62
CA ILE A 89 3.33 -13.07 11.26
C ILE A 89 2.57 -12.02 10.45
N LEU A 90 1.23 -12.02 10.50
CA LEU A 90 0.41 -11.05 9.79
C LEU A 90 0.62 -9.62 10.29
N THR A 91 0.76 -9.44 11.61
CA THR A 91 1.03 -8.14 12.24
C THR A 91 2.37 -7.59 11.78
N LEU A 92 3.43 -8.40 11.82
CA LEU A 92 4.75 -7.98 11.36
C LEU A 92 4.76 -7.71 9.85
N TYR A 93 4.06 -8.50 9.04
CA TYR A 93 3.88 -8.20 7.63
C TYR A 93 3.25 -6.82 7.41
N LYS A 94 2.12 -6.53 8.09
CA LYS A 94 1.41 -5.25 7.97
C LYS A 94 2.25 -4.07 8.48
N ALA A 95 3.10 -4.28 9.49
CA ALA A 95 3.88 -3.22 10.12
C ALA A 95 5.25 -2.95 9.46
N GLN A 96 5.90 -3.97 8.89
CA GLN A 96 7.30 -3.87 8.42
C GLN A 96 7.50 -4.16 6.92
N ILE A 97 6.53 -4.77 6.24
CA ILE A 97 6.68 -5.09 4.81
C ILE A 97 5.65 -4.31 4.00
N ARG A 98 4.43 -4.20 4.50
CA ARG A 98 3.33 -3.52 3.81
C ARG A 98 3.58 -2.02 3.66
N HIS A 99 4.12 -1.35 4.66
CA HIS A 99 4.29 0.10 4.65
C HIS A 99 5.20 0.55 3.50
N CYS A 100 6.37 -0.07 3.33
CA CYS A 100 7.32 0.32 2.28
C CYS A 100 6.81 -0.02 0.86
N MET A 101 5.83 -0.92 0.72
CA MET A 101 5.19 -1.22 -0.56
C MET A 101 3.96 -0.32 -0.85
N GLU A 102 3.26 0.16 0.18
CA GLU A 102 2.05 0.97 0.04
C GLU A 102 2.30 2.47 -0.03
N TYR A 103 3.17 3.01 0.83
CA TYR A 103 3.37 4.47 0.93
C TYR A 103 3.99 5.10 -0.32
N SER A 104 4.68 4.29 -1.13
CA SER A 104 5.37 4.69 -2.35
C SER A 104 4.69 4.15 -3.62
N ALA A 105 3.47 3.59 -3.48
CA ALA A 105 2.66 3.06 -4.57
C ALA A 105 2.54 4.00 -5.77
N LEU A 106 2.37 5.30 -5.52
CA LEU A 106 2.19 6.33 -6.55
C LEU A 106 3.50 6.63 -7.30
N SER A 107 4.64 6.54 -6.60
CA SER A 107 5.97 6.85 -7.18
C SER A 107 6.41 5.84 -8.24
N TRP A 108 5.80 4.65 -8.27
CA TRP A 108 6.19 3.59 -9.20
C TRP A 108 5.04 2.92 -9.93
N ILE A 109 3.82 3.43 -9.83
CA ILE A 109 2.72 2.93 -10.69
C ILE A 109 3.09 3.00 -12.19
N SER A 110 4.03 3.87 -12.55
CA SER A 110 4.57 4.06 -13.90
C SER A 110 5.79 3.21 -14.26
N SER A 111 6.25 2.32 -13.37
CA SER A 111 7.44 1.50 -13.61
C SER A 111 7.22 0.42 -14.65
N ALA A 112 8.32 -0.10 -15.22
CA ALA A 112 8.22 -1.21 -16.14
C ALA A 112 7.66 -2.46 -15.45
N ALA A 113 6.91 -3.27 -16.20
CA ALA A 113 6.25 -4.48 -15.69
C ALA A 113 7.21 -5.43 -14.96
N THR A 114 8.46 -5.52 -15.40
CA THR A 114 9.50 -6.34 -14.76
C THR A 114 9.81 -5.91 -13.33
N HIS A 115 9.92 -4.60 -13.08
CA HIS A 115 10.13 -4.06 -11.72
C HIS A 115 8.88 -4.23 -10.85
N LEU A 116 7.69 -4.00 -11.43
CA LEU A 116 6.43 -4.22 -10.73
C LEU A 116 6.24 -5.69 -10.35
N GLN A 117 6.58 -6.63 -11.23
CA GLN A 117 6.53 -8.06 -10.95
C GLN A 117 7.46 -8.46 -9.80
N ARG A 118 8.66 -7.88 -9.72
CA ARG A 118 9.58 -8.12 -8.60
C ARG A 118 9.01 -7.62 -7.28
N LEU A 119 8.42 -6.42 -7.27
CA LEU A 119 7.76 -5.86 -6.10
C LEU A 119 6.53 -6.70 -5.70
N ASP A 120 5.69 -7.06 -6.68
CA ASP A 120 4.48 -7.84 -6.47
C ASP A 120 4.80 -9.26 -5.98
N ALA A 121 5.98 -9.80 -6.30
CA ALA A 121 6.44 -11.09 -5.82
C ALA A 121 6.81 -11.08 -4.32
N VAL A 122 7.03 -9.92 -3.70
CA VAL A 122 7.33 -9.82 -2.26
C VAL A 122 6.12 -10.23 -1.42
N GLN A 123 4.91 -9.77 -1.77
CA GLN A 123 3.68 -10.13 -1.05
C GLN A 123 3.46 -11.66 -0.97
N PRO A 124 3.41 -12.43 -2.07
CA PRO A 124 3.21 -13.88 -1.99
C PRO A 124 4.40 -14.57 -1.30
N ARG A 125 5.63 -14.04 -1.39
CA ARG A 125 6.77 -14.57 -0.61
C ARG A 125 6.55 -14.46 0.90
N ALA A 126 6.00 -13.33 1.36
CA ALA A 126 5.66 -13.10 2.76
C ALA A 126 4.47 -13.98 3.19
N LEU A 127 3.39 -13.97 2.40
CA LEU A 127 2.16 -14.70 2.71
C LEU A 127 2.34 -16.22 2.68
N ARG A 128 3.32 -16.75 1.93
CA ARG A 128 3.69 -18.18 2.00
C ARG A 128 4.11 -18.64 3.41
N LEU A 129 4.55 -17.73 4.28
CA LEU A 129 4.86 -18.07 5.68
C LEU A 129 3.61 -18.37 6.51
N LEU A 130 2.42 -18.06 6.00
CA LEU A 130 1.14 -18.30 6.66
C LEU A 130 0.50 -19.66 6.29
N GLU A 131 1.17 -20.49 5.47
CA GLU A 131 0.74 -21.85 5.05
C GLU A 131 -0.77 -21.98 4.76
N ARG A 132 -1.30 -21.28 3.74
CA ARG A 132 -2.70 -21.39 3.29
C ARG A 132 -2.86 -21.14 1.79
N ASP A 133 -3.94 -21.65 1.21
CA ASP A 133 -4.31 -21.43 -0.20
C ASP A 133 -4.59 -19.94 -0.51
N ARG A 134 -4.19 -19.47 -1.70
CA ARG A 134 -4.24 -18.04 -2.09
C ARG A 134 -5.63 -17.39 -1.96
N GLN A 135 -6.70 -18.12 -2.26
CA GLN A 135 -8.06 -17.58 -2.18
C GLN A 135 -8.52 -17.42 -0.72
N GLN A 136 -8.21 -18.40 0.13
CA GLN A 136 -8.51 -18.34 1.57
C GLN A 136 -7.62 -17.33 2.29
N GLN A 137 -6.43 -17.03 1.75
CA GLN A 137 -5.54 -16.02 2.30
C GLN A 137 -6.12 -14.61 2.27
N GLU A 138 -6.79 -14.18 1.20
CA GLU A 138 -7.35 -12.82 1.15
C GLU A 138 -8.49 -12.64 2.17
N GLU A 139 -9.36 -13.64 2.29
CA GLU A 139 -10.48 -13.63 3.23
C GLU A 139 -10.01 -13.66 4.70
N GLN A 140 -8.95 -14.41 5.00
CA GLN A 140 -8.46 -14.59 6.38
C GLN A 140 -7.42 -13.55 6.81
N THR A 141 -6.66 -12.98 5.87
CA THR A 141 -5.66 -11.93 6.18
C THR A 141 -6.20 -10.52 5.99
N GLY A 142 -7.26 -10.37 5.17
CA GLY A 142 -7.77 -9.09 4.70
C GLY A 142 -6.78 -8.34 3.79
N VAL A 143 -5.80 -9.03 3.21
CA VAL A 143 -4.75 -8.42 2.38
C VAL A 143 -5.03 -8.71 0.90
N THR A 144 -5.59 -7.74 0.19
CA THR A 144 -5.75 -7.79 -1.26
C THR A 144 -4.39 -7.70 -1.98
N SER A 145 -4.34 -8.07 -3.26
CA SER A 145 -3.11 -7.95 -4.07
C SER A 145 -2.50 -6.54 -4.03
N LEU A 146 -1.16 -6.45 -4.05
CA LEU A 146 -0.44 -5.18 -4.07
C LEU A 146 -0.82 -4.35 -5.30
N GLY A 147 -0.93 -5.00 -6.46
CA GLY A 147 -1.39 -4.36 -7.69
C GLY A 147 -2.74 -3.68 -7.55
N HIS A 148 -3.71 -4.38 -6.95
CA HIS A 148 -5.04 -3.81 -6.66
C HIS A 148 -4.94 -2.59 -5.76
N ARG A 149 -4.19 -2.67 -4.66
CA ARG A 149 -4.02 -1.57 -3.70
C ARG A 149 -3.35 -0.33 -4.32
N ARG A 150 -2.40 -0.52 -5.25
CA ARG A 150 -1.81 0.57 -6.03
C ARG A 150 -2.86 1.27 -6.89
N ASN A 151 -3.70 0.50 -7.57
CA ASN A 151 -4.78 1.04 -8.41
C ASN A 151 -5.81 1.82 -7.57
N VAL A 152 -6.25 1.25 -6.44
CA VAL A 152 -7.16 1.94 -5.50
C VAL A 152 -6.56 3.24 -5.00
N SER A 153 -5.27 3.25 -4.65
CA SER A 153 -4.58 4.46 -4.19
C SER A 153 -4.54 5.54 -5.29
N ALA A 154 -4.25 5.14 -6.53
CA ALA A 154 -4.26 6.05 -7.67
C ALA A 154 -5.66 6.62 -7.96
N LEU A 155 -6.71 5.79 -7.86
CA LEU A 155 -8.11 6.24 -8.01
C LEU A 155 -8.50 7.25 -6.93
N VAL A 156 -8.12 7.03 -5.67
CA VAL A 156 -8.39 7.96 -4.58
C VAL A 156 -7.69 9.30 -4.81
N VAL A 157 -6.45 9.31 -5.29
CA VAL A 157 -5.75 10.56 -5.65
C VAL A 157 -6.44 11.25 -6.81
N GLN A 158 -6.84 10.49 -7.84
CA GLN A 158 -7.53 11.06 -8.99
C GLN A 158 -8.87 11.67 -8.60
N HIS A 159 -9.63 11.03 -7.71
CA HIS A 159 -10.87 11.61 -7.18
C HIS A 159 -10.63 12.92 -6.43
N LYS A 160 -9.59 12.98 -5.58
CA LYS A 160 -9.22 14.20 -4.86
C LYS A 160 -8.87 15.36 -5.80
N ASP A 161 -8.22 15.04 -6.90
CA ASP A 161 -7.81 16.04 -7.89
C ASP A 161 -8.96 16.49 -8.80
N GLN A 162 -9.78 15.55 -9.29
CA GLN A 162 -10.82 15.79 -10.29
C GLN A 162 -12.16 16.26 -9.69
N VAL A 163 -12.55 15.74 -8.52
CA VAL A 163 -13.86 16.01 -7.90
C VAL A 163 -13.74 16.98 -6.73
N LEU A 164 -12.78 16.75 -5.83
CA LEU A 164 -12.59 17.60 -4.65
C LEU A 164 -11.69 18.82 -4.90
N GLU A 165 -11.13 18.90 -6.11
CA GLU A 165 -10.33 20.02 -6.58
C GLU A 165 -9.19 20.45 -5.64
N VAL A 166 -8.51 19.49 -5.02
CA VAL A 166 -7.48 19.78 -4.01
C VAL A 166 -6.34 20.64 -4.60
N PRO A 167 -6.02 21.83 -4.04
CA PRO A 167 -5.14 22.81 -4.69
C PRO A 167 -3.73 22.30 -5.02
N HIS A 168 -3.11 21.52 -4.12
CA HIS A 168 -1.76 20.99 -4.32
C HIS A 168 -1.69 19.82 -5.31
N LEU A 169 -2.84 19.28 -5.75
CA LEU A 169 -2.91 18.25 -6.78
C LEU A 169 -3.23 18.82 -8.16
N SER A 170 -3.55 20.10 -8.28
CA SER A 170 -3.93 20.77 -9.54
C SER A 170 -2.99 20.52 -10.72
N VAL A 171 -1.69 20.34 -10.46
CA VAL A 171 -0.67 20.01 -11.48
C VAL A 171 -0.94 18.65 -12.16
N LEU A 172 -1.62 17.74 -11.47
CA LEU A 172 -1.98 16.41 -11.98
C LEU A 172 -3.34 16.41 -12.71
N ARG A 173 -4.06 17.55 -12.71
CA ARG A 173 -5.41 17.64 -13.26
C ARG A 173 -5.42 17.43 -14.75
N LEU A 174 -6.16 16.40 -15.14
CA LEU A 174 -6.44 16.09 -16.53
C LEU A 174 -7.61 16.92 -17.05
N PRO A 175 -7.57 17.36 -18.32
CA PRO A 175 -8.69 18.05 -18.91
C PRO A 175 -9.88 17.09 -19.10
N PRO A 176 -11.12 17.57 -18.90
CA PRO A 176 -12.31 16.80 -19.22
C PRO A 176 -12.30 16.36 -20.67
N ARG A 177 -12.77 15.14 -20.93
CA ARG A 177 -12.89 14.62 -22.28
C ARG A 177 -14.08 15.30 -22.94
N GLY A 178 -13.80 16.25 -23.84
CA GLY A 178 -14.84 16.91 -24.63
C GLY A 178 -15.78 15.88 -25.29
N VAL A 179 -17.09 16.16 -25.23
CA VAL A 179 -18.17 15.31 -25.72
C VAL A 179 -17.92 14.96 -27.20
N ARG A 180 -17.42 13.74 -27.44
CA ARG A 180 -17.20 13.24 -28.80
C ARG A 180 -18.46 12.51 -29.21
N ARG A 181 -19.24 13.13 -30.11
CA ARG A 181 -20.48 12.65 -30.78
C ARG A 181 -20.90 11.24 -30.37
N GLU A 182 -22.03 11.16 -29.67
CA GLU A 182 -22.71 9.93 -29.29
C GLU A 182 -22.97 9.06 -30.53
N THR A 183 -22.14 8.05 -30.74
CA THR A 183 -22.56 6.85 -31.47
C THR A 183 -23.39 6.01 -30.50
N ARG A 184 -24.49 5.43 -31.00
CA ARG A 184 -25.68 4.88 -30.32
C ARG A 184 -25.47 3.83 -29.19
N THR A 185 -24.24 3.59 -28.73
CA THR A 185 -23.85 2.53 -27.79
C THR A 185 -22.85 2.95 -26.71
N THR A 186 -22.39 4.20 -26.65
CA THR A 186 -21.44 4.65 -25.59
C THR A 186 -22.14 5.47 -24.52
N THR A 187 -22.26 4.93 -23.32
CA THR A 187 -22.64 5.67 -22.10
C THR A 187 -21.62 6.78 -21.87
N SER A 188 -22.03 8.02 -22.10
CA SER A 188 -21.20 9.20 -21.83
C SER A 188 -21.25 9.50 -20.33
N SER A 189 -20.11 9.36 -19.64
CA SER A 189 -19.95 9.83 -18.26
C SER A 189 -19.27 11.20 -18.30
N ASP A 190 -19.86 12.18 -17.61
CA ASP A 190 -19.35 13.56 -17.54
C ASP A 190 -17.98 13.65 -16.84
N MET A 191 -17.61 12.59 -16.11
CA MET A 191 -16.35 12.46 -15.38
C MET A 191 -15.20 11.84 -16.20
N LEU A 192 -15.41 11.60 -17.50
CA LEU A 192 -14.35 11.08 -18.36
C LEU A 192 -13.28 12.15 -18.60
N VAL A 193 -12.02 11.75 -18.42
CA VAL A 193 -10.85 12.61 -18.66
C VAL A 193 -10.14 12.25 -19.96
N GLN A 194 -9.49 13.23 -20.57
CA GLN A 194 -8.69 12.98 -21.76
C GLN A 194 -7.47 12.15 -21.42
N VAL A 195 -7.30 11.02 -22.10
CA VAL A 195 -6.07 10.21 -22.00
C VAL A 195 -5.03 10.78 -22.96
N PRO A 196 -3.85 11.22 -22.48
CA PRO A 196 -2.76 11.66 -23.34
C PRO A 196 -2.40 10.58 -24.36
N ARG A 197 -2.35 10.94 -25.64
CA ARG A 197 -2.00 10.00 -26.72
C ARG A 197 -0.48 10.00 -26.91
N SER A 198 0.11 8.81 -26.89
CA SER A 198 1.51 8.63 -27.26
C SER A 198 1.75 7.22 -27.78
N HIS A 199 2.67 7.09 -28.74
CA HIS A 199 3.15 5.81 -29.24
C HIS A 199 4.29 5.23 -28.40
N SER A 200 4.90 6.03 -27.51
CA SER A 200 5.97 5.58 -26.63
C SER A 200 5.42 4.74 -25.48
N ARG A 201 5.93 3.51 -25.32
CA ARG A 201 5.60 2.63 -24.19
C ARG A 201 5.94 3.27 -22.84
N GLN A 202 6.97 4.10 -22.77
CA GLN A 202 7.36 4.79 -21.55
C GLN A 202 6.32 5.86 -21.18
N HIS A 203 5.87 6.66 -22.15
CA HIS A 203 4.85 7.67 -21.91
C HIS A 203 3.47 7.04 -21.63
N GLN A 204 3.12 5.94 -22.30
CA GLN A 204 1.87 5.22 -22.01
C GLN A 204 1.81 4.66 -20.59
N ARG A 205 2.97 4.45 -19.97
CA ARG A 205 3.12 4.03 -18.57
C ARG A 205 3.23 5.21 -17.62
N SER A 206 3.32 6.46 -18.08
CA SER A 206 3.38 7.60 -17.18
C SER A 206 2.20 7.60 -16.22
N TYR A 207 2.40 8.15 -15.02
CA TYR A 207 1.36 8.27 -14.01
C TYR A 207 0.06 8.81 -14.65
N THR A 208 0.16 9.96 -15.29
CA THR A 208 -0.94 10.65 -15.97
C THR A 208 -1.68 9.79 -16.98
N THR A 209 -0.98 9.06 -17.86
CA THR A 209 -1.65 8.23 -18.88
C THR A 209 -2.29 6.99 -18.28
N GLY A 210 -1.60 6.36 -17.32
CA GLY A 210 -2.09 5.15 -16.64
C GLY A 210 -3.30 5.44 -15.76
N THR A 211 -3.24 6.47 -14.92
CA THR A 211 -4.33 6.87 -14.02
C THR A 211 -5.53 7.42 -14.77
N ALA A 212 -5.33 8.13 -15.90
CA ALA A 212 -6.43 8.56 -16.77
C ALA A 212 -7.28 7.39 -17.27
N ARG A 213 -6.62 6.31 -17.73
CA ARG A 213 -7.31 5.11 -18.22
C ARG A 213 -8.04 4.41 -17.07
N LEU A 214 -7.35 4.23 -15.95
CA LEU A 214 -7.90 3.61 -14.75
C LEU A 214 -9.14 4.38 -14.24
N TRP A 215 -9.07 5.70 -14.20
CA TRP A 215 -10.17 6.59 -13.84
C TRP A 215 -11.36 6.45 -14.79
N ASN A 216 -11.11 6.51 -16.11
CA ASN A 216 -12.18 6.35 -17.09
C ASN A 216 -12.87 4.99 -17.02
N SER A 217 -12.11 3.91 -16.74
CA SER A 217 -12.70 2.59 -16.49
C SER A 217 -13.54 2.56 -15.22
N PHE A 218 -13.08 3.21 -14.15
CA PHE A 218 -13.79 3.30 -12.88
C PHE A 218 -15.09 4.12 -13.00
N THR A 219 -15.04 5.33 -13.57
CA THR A 219 -16.21 6.21 -13.74
C THR A 219 -17.22 5.72 -14.78
N ALA A 220 -16.80 4.80 -15.66
CA ALA A 220 -17.73 4.08 -16.54
C ALA A 220 -18.44 2.92 -15.82
N ALA A 221 -17.81 2.30 -14.82
CA ALA A 221 -18.38 1.18 -14.06
C ALA A 221 -19.17 1.63 -12.83
N THR A 222 -18.81 2.78 -12.24
CA THR A 222 -19.40 3.32 -11.03
C THR A 222 -20.15 4.61 -11.34
N SER A 223 -21.48 4.56 -11.24
CA SER A 223 -22.33 5.75 -11.33
C SER A 223 -22.12 6.66 -10.11
N ASP A 224 -22.35 7.97 -10.28
CA ASP A 224 -22.38 8.97 -9.20
C ASP A 224 -21.04 9.21 -8.47
N THR A 225 -19.91 9.05 -9.17
CA THR A 225 -18.57 9.29 -8.60
C THR A 225 -18.33 10.73 -8.15
N GLN A 226 -19.16 11.69 -8.56
CA GLN A 226 -19.04 13.11 -8.22
C GLN A 226 -19.51 13.42 -6.79
N THR A 227 -20.47 12.67 -6.25
CA THR A 227 -21.00 12.88 -4.89
C THR A 227 -20.30 12.03 -3.83
N MET A 228 -19.44 11.10 -4.26
CA MET A 228 -18.74 10.19 -3.36
C MET A 228 -17.69 10.91 -2.51
N SER A 229 -17.64 10.58 -1.22
CA SER A 229 -16.47 10.86 -0.40
C SER A 229 -15.28 10.00 -0.82
N THR A 230 -14.06 10.40 -0.43
CA THR A 230 -12.85 9.62 -0.70
C THR A 230 -12.92 8.20 -0.13
N GLN A 231 -13.63 8.01 0.99
CA GLN A 231 -13.80 6.71 1.60
C GLN A 231 -14.78 5.84 0.81
N GLN A 232 -15.87 6.42 0.30
CA GLN A 232 -16.80 5.70 -0.58
C GLN A 232 -16.12 5.27 -1.88
N VAL A 233 -15.31 6.14 -2.51
CA VAL A 233 -14.51 5.78 -3.69
C VAL A 233 -13.57 4.62 -3.40
N LYS A 234 -12.88 4.67 -2.26
CA LYS A 234 -11.99 3.59 -1.84
C LYS A 234 -12.76 2.26 -1.70
N VAL A 235 -13.93 2.28 -1.07
CA VAL A 235 -14.78 1.08 -0.90
C VAL A 235 -15.29 0.57 -2.25
N ALA A 236 -15.79 1.44 -3.12
CA ALA A 236 -16.27 1.06 -4.45
C ALA A 236 -15.16 0.49 -5.34
N ALA A 237 -13.93 1.01 -5.23
CA ALA A 237 -12.78 0.47 -5.95
C ALA A 237 -12.30 -0.90 -5.42
N HIS A 238 -12.81 -1.35 -4.26
CA HIS A 238 -12.56 -2.69 -3.72
C HIS A 238 -13.65 -3.71 -4.09
N MET A 239 -14.80 -3.26 -4.65
CA MET A 239 -15.87 -4.11 -5.17
C MET A 239 -15.62 -4.52 -6.61
#